data_AF-A0A2K0WS01-F1
#
_entry.id   AF-A0A2K0WS01-F1
#
_cell.length_a   1.000
_cell.length_b   1.000
_cell.length_c   1.000
_cell.angle_alpha   90.00
_cell.angle_beta   90.00
_cell.angle_gamma   90.00
#
_symmetry.space_group_name_H-M   'P 1'
#
loop_
_entity.id
_entity.type
_entity.pdbx_description
1 polymer ?
#
loop_
_entity_poly.entity_id
_entity_poly.type
_entity_poly.pdbx_seq_one_letter_code
_entity_poly.pdbx_strand_id
1 'polypeptide(L)'
;MEPMDRNSARLFQLLQSFQHQQVPCDLLIRACEPRPTWSSTGEIVDRLPLEAGVPQWLVEFYYDNKSLFDTTGMESQSGYIESTLENNGVAYLQVISEEQHDLETVDERILARDRIAVMLQAFPSVNAEIIGEEIVDRFMDIVKTSILPLLSSLTVADIEDWLLPEIREE
;
A
#
# COMPACT_ATOMS: atom_id res chain seq x y z
N MET A 1 -19.04 2.01 -21.63
CA MET A 1 -18.21 1.93 -20.43
C MET A 1 -16.83 2.43 -20.83
N GLU A 2 -16.30 3.43 -20.14
CA GLU A 2 -15.02 4.06 -20.53
C GLU A 2 -13.83 3.14 -20.18
N PRO A 3 -12.76 3.13 -20.99
CA PRO A 3 -11.56 2.36 -20.68
C PRO A 3 -10.96 2.85 -19.36
N MET A 4 -10.59 1.90 -18.49
CA MET A 4 -9.94 2.23 -17.23
C MET A 4 -8.61 2.94 -17.50
N ASP A 5 -8.35 4.06 -16.83
CA ASP A 5 -7.07 4.74 -16.94
C ASP A 5 -5.95 3.85 -16.39
N ARG A 6 -4.71 4.12 -16.83
CA ARG A 6 -3.56 3.28 -16.52
C ARG A 6 -3.27 3.17 -15.02
N ASN A 7 -3.50 4.23 -14.26
CA ASN A 7 -3.20 4.25 -12.82
C ASN A 7 -4.31 3.54 -12.03
N SER A 8 -5.58 3.70 -12.41
CA SER A 8 -6.68 2.88 -11.88
C SER A 8 -6.46 1.39 -12.15
N ALA A 9 -5.95 1.02 -13.33
CA ALA A 9 -5.64 -0.37 -13.64
C ALA A 9 -4.54 -0.94 -12.75
N ARG A 10 -3.50 -0.16 -12.47
CA ARG A 10 -2.44 -0.55 -11.54
C ARG A 10 -2.94 -0.65 -10.11
N LEU A 11 -3.80 0.28 -9.68
CA LEU A 11 -4.41 0.22 -8.35
C LEU A 11 -5.31 -1.01 -8.22
N PHE A 12 -6.13 -1.32 -9.23
CA PHE A 12 -6.93 -2.54 -9.28
C PHE A 12 -6.07 -3.80 -9.08
N GLN A 13 -4.96 -3.92 -9.84
CA GLN A 13 -4.05 -5.05 -9.72
C GLN A 13 -3.35 -5.12 -8.37
N LEU A 14 -2.94 -3.97 -7.82
CA LEU A 14 -2.35 -3.88 -6.49
C LEU A 14 -3.36 -4.34 -5.42
N LEU A 15 -4.60 -3.84 -5.46
CA LEU A 15 -5.66 -4.24 -4.53
C LEU A 15 -5.97 -5.73 -4.62
N GLN A 16 -6.11 -6.29 -5.82
CA GLN A 16 -6.30 -7.73 -6.01
C GLN A 16 -5.12 -8.58 -5.52
N SER A 17 -3.90 -8.04 -5.55
CA SER A 17 -2.73 -8.74 -5.02
C SER A 17 -2.77 -8.86 -3.50
N PHE A 18 -3.50 -8.00 -2.79
CA PHE A 18 -3.81 -8.28 -1.39
C PHE A 18 -4.81 -9.43 -1.37
N GLN A 19 -4.43 -10.58 -0.79
CA GLN A 19 -5.28 -11.77 -0.70
C GLN A 19 -6.56 -11.56 0.16
N HIS A 20 -6.84 -10.32 0.55
CA HIS A 20 -7.99 -9.89 1.29
C HIS A 20 -8.85 -9.00 0.37
N GLN A 21 -10.15 -9.25 0.33
CA GLN A 21 -11.09 -8.57 -0.60
C GLN A 21 -11.18 -7.05 -0.37
N GLN A 22 -10.68 -6.58 0.76
CA GLN A 22 -10.77 -5.18 1.20
C GLN A 22 -9.43 -4.72 1.76
N VAL A 23 -9.02 -3.51 1.39
CA VAL A 23 -7.79 -2.86 1.86
C VAL A 23 -8.15 -1.55 2.57
N PRO A 24 -7.82 -1.35 3.87
CA PRO A 24 -8.14 -0.11 4.55
C PRO A 24 -7.50 1.09 3.85
N CYS A 25 -8.28 2.15 3.62
CA CYS A 25 -7.81 3.39 3.00
C CYS A 25 -6.60 3.96 3.74
N ASP A 26 -6.60 3.88 5.08
CA ASP A 26 -5.51 4.34 5.93
C ASP A 26 -4.14 3.75 5.54
N LEU A 27 -4.10 2.50 5.05
CA LEU A 27 -2.84 1.88 4.61
C LEU A 27 -2.24 2.68 3.44
N LEU A 28 -3.06 2.94 2.42
CA LEU A 28 -2.62 3.62 1.20
C LEU A 28 -2.39 5.11 1.44
N ILE A 29 -3.22 5.76 2.27
CA ILE A 29 -3.01 7.15 2.69
C ILE A 29 -1.64 7.29 3.35
N ARG A 30 -1.33 6.45 4.34
CA ARG A 30 -0.04 6.49 5.05
C ARG A 30 1.14 6.17 4.15
N ALA A 31 0.96 5.25 3.20
CA ALA A 31 1.99 4.92 2.23
C ALA A 31 2.28 6.07 1.26
N CYS A 32 1.27 6.88 0.91
CA CYS A 32 1.41 7.96 -0.08
C CYS A 32 1.79 9.31 0.52
N GLU A 33 1.84 9.44 1.85
CA GLU A 33 2.22 10.68 2.53
C GLU A 33 3.62 10.59 3.16
N PRO A 34 4.32 11.73 3.34
CA PRO A 34 5.55 11.78 4.12
C PRO A 34 5.31 11.25 5.54
N ARG A 35 6.27 10.49 6.06
CA ARG A 35 6.17 9.89 7.41
C ARG A 35 7.42 10.18 8.23
N PRO A 36 7.26 10.55 9.52
CA PRO A 36 8.39 10.75 10.40
C PRO A 36 9.12 9.42 10.65
N THR A 37 10.43 9.41 10.45
CA THR A 37 11.34 8.29 10.74
C THR A 37 12.61 8.80 11.40
N TRP A 38 13.37 7.91 12.02
CA TRP A 38 14.71 8.24 12.50
C TRP A 38 15.73 8.15 11.37
N SER A 39 16.59 9.15 11.25
CA SER A 39 17.78 9.13 10.41
C SER A 39 18.88 8.25 11.01
N SER A 40 19.93 7.98 10.24
CA SER A 40 21.15 7.33 10.74
C SER A 40 21.88 8.15 11.82
N THR A 41 21.63 9.46 11.89
CA THR A 41 22.17 10.36 12.93
C THR A 41 21.32 10.38 14.21
N GLY A 42 20.17 9.69 14.22
CA GLY A 42 19.25 9.70 15.35
C GLY A 42 18.43 10.99 15.44
N GLU A 43 18.12 11.62 14.32
CA GLU A 43 17.20 12.76 14.22
C GLU A 43 15.87 12.32 13.60
N ILE A 44 14.75 12.94 13.98
CA ILE A 44 13.47 12.70 13.32
C ILE A 44 13.43 13.49 12.02
N VAL A 45 13.28 12.78 10.91
CA VAL A 45 13.18 13.33 9.55
C VAL A 45 11.92 12.80 8.87
N ASP A 46 11.34 13.57 7.97
CA ASP A 46 10.24 13.09 7.14
C ASP A 46 10.79 12.30 5.95
N ARG A 47 10.49 11.00 5.90
CA ARG A 47 10.80 10.15 4.75
C ARG A 47 9.72 10.28 3.71
N LEU A 48 10.11 10.63 2.49
CA LEU A 48 9.18 10.72 1.37
C LEU A 48 8.79 9.32 0.87
N PRO A 49 7.55 9.11 0.39
CA PRO A 49 7.10 7.83 -0.15
C PRO A 49 8.05 7.23 -1.20
N LEU A 50 8.56 8.08 -2.10
CA LEU A 50 9.47 7.66 -3.17
C LEU A 50 10.82 7.15 -2.62
N GLU A 51 11.32 7.75 -1.53
CA GLU A 51 12.53 7.29 -0.82
C GLU A 51 12.30 5.98 -0.07
N ALA A 52 11.03 5.62 0.17
CA ALA A 52 10.61 4.34 0.71
C ALA A 52 10.33 3.29 -0.37
N GLY A 53 10.51 3.62 -1.64
CA GLY A 53 10.27 2.72 -2.76
C GLY A 53 8.79 2.58 -3.12
N VAL A 54 7.91 3.43 -2.57
CA VAL A 54 6.51 3.47 -2.99
C VAL A 54 6.45 3.91 -4.46
N PRO A 55 5.71 3.20 -5.33
CA PRO A 55 5.67 3.54 -6.75
C PRO A 55 5.12 4.95 -7.00
N GLN A 56 5.78 5.69 -7.90
CA GLN A 56 5.35 7.04 -8.27
C GLN A 56 3.90 7.09 -8.76
N TRP A 57 3.46 6.10 -9.54
CA TRP A 57 2.10 6.04 -10.07
C TRP A 57 1.04 5.97 -8.95
N LEU A 58 1.37 5.35 -7.81
CA LEU A 58 0.46 5.21 -6.69
C LEU A 58 0.35 6.53 -5.92
N VAL A 59 1.48 7.21 -5.73
CA VAL A 59 1.53 8.55 -5.12
C VAL A 59 0.75 9.55 -5.97
N GLU A 60 0.97 9.58 -7.28
CA GLU A 60 0.22 10.43 -8.22
C GLU A 60 -1.27 10.13 -8.17
N PHE A 61 -1.65 8.84 -8.25
CA PHE A 61 -3.04 8.42 -8.17
C PHE A 61 -3.71 8.89 -6.88
N TYR A 62 -3.04 8.77 -5.74
CA TYR A 62 -3.56 9.24 -4.46
C TYR A 62 -3.87 10.75 -4.48
N TYR A 63 -2.94 11.57 -4.95
CA TYR A 63 -3.14 13.02 -4.99
C TYR A 63 -4.22 13.44 -5.99
N ASP A 64 -4.34 12.75 -7.13
CA ASP A 64 -5.35 13.01 -8.14
C ASP A 64 -6.76 12.54 -7.71
N ASN A 65 -6.84 11.55 -6.82
CA ASN A 65 -8.10 10.90 -6.42
C ASN A 65 -8.35 10.96 -4.91
N LYS A 66 -7.90 12.01 -4.21
CA LYS A 66 -8.03 12.12 -2.74
C LYS A 66 -9.43 11.84 -2.19
N SER A 67 -10.48 12.22 -2.92
CA SER A 67 -11.88 11.97 -2.52
C SER A 67 -12.22 10.48 -2.41
N LEU A 68 -11.53 9.61 -3.16
CA LEU A 68 -11.70 8.16 -3.07
C LEU A 68 -11.23 7.61 -1.72
N PHE A 69 -10.27 8.29 -1.09
CA PHE A 69 -9.68 7.92 0.20
C PHE A 69 -10.31 8.67 1.39
N ASP A 70 -11.34 9.50 1.14
CA ASP A 70 -11.99 10.28 2.19
C ASP A 70 -12.76 9.38 3.17
N THR A 71 -12.47 9.54 4.45
CA THR A 71 -13.06 8.74 5.55
C THR A 71 -14.30 9.40 6.15
N THR A 72 -14.73 10.56 5.64
CA THR A 72 -15.83 11.36 6.19
C THR A 72 -17.25 10.82 5.89
N GLY A 73 -17.36 9.63 5.28
CA GLY A 73 -18.56 8.81 5.33
C GLY A 73 -19.50 8.85 4.12
N MET A 74 -19.01 9.28 2.95
CA MET A 74 -19.69 9.01 1.69
C MET A 74 -18.96 7.90 0.94
N GLU A 75 -19.71 6.88 0.51
CA GLU A 75 -19.21 5.88 -0.44
C GLU A 75 -18.74 6.60 -1.70
N SER A 76 -17.50 6.33 -2.10
CA SER A 76 -16.86 6.93 -3.27
C SER A 76 -16.48 5.85 -4.24
N GLN A 77 -16.83 6.03 -5.52
CA GLN A 77 -16.52 5.08 -6.58
C GLN A 77 -15.64 5.74 -7.64
N SER A 78 -14.59 5.04 -8.06
CA SER A 78 -13.80 5.38 -9.24
C SER A 78 -13.70 4.14 -10.13
N GLY A 79 -14.54 4.10 -11.17
CA GLY A 79 -14.61 2.95 -12.09
C GLY A 79 -14.94 1.64 -11.37
N TYR A 80 -13.95 0.74 -11.29
CA TYR A 80 -14.06 -0.61 -10.71
C TYR A 80 -13.60 -0.69 -9.25
N ILE A 81 -13.28 0.46 -8.65
CA ILE A 81 -12.80 0.55 -7.28
C ILE A 81 -13.82 1.36 -6.47
N GLU A 82 -14.21 0.82 -5.33
CA GLU A 82 -15.14 1.43 -4.39
C GLU A 82 -14.47 1.60 -3.04
N SER A 83 -14.76 2.73 -2.41
CA SER A 83 -14.47 2.99 -1.00
C SER A 83 -15.75 2.83 -0.20
N THR A 84 -15.75 1.92 0.78
CA THR A 84 -16.87 1.65 1.68
C THR A 84 -16.49 1.98 3.12
N LEU A 85 -17.41 2.57 3.88
CA LEU A 85 -17.21 2.81 5.31
C LEU A 85 -17.86 1.68 6.10
N GLU A 86 -17.06 0.95 6.87
CA GLU A 86 -17.59 -0.09 7.76
C GLU A 86 -18.12 0.49 9.08
N ASN A 87 -18.93 -0.31 9.79
CA ASN A 87 -19.55 0.06 11.08
C ASN A 87 -18.54 0.41 12.19
N ASN A 88 -17.27 0.00 12.04
CA ASN A 88 -16.16 0.35 12.94
C ASN A 88 -15.57 1.75 12.66
N GLY A 89 -16.08 2.46 11.65
CA GLY A 89 -15.58 3.78 11.22
C GLY A 89 -14.32 3.72 10.38
N VAL A 90 -13.92 2.53 9.89
CA VAL A 90 -12.78 2.35 9.00
C VAL A 90 -13.28 2.31 7.56
N ALA A 91 -12.64 3.11 6.69
CA ALA A 91 -12.91 3.08 5.26
C ALA A 91 -12.01 2.04 4.58
N TYR A 92 -12.59 1.26 3.66
CA TYR A 92 -11.92 0.21 2.90
C TYR A 92 -12.11 0.40 1.41
N LEU A 93 -11.03 0.19 0.66
CA LEU A 93 -11.04 0.07 -0.79
C LEU A 93 -11.22 -1.38 -1.19
N GLN A 94 -12.13 -1.61 -2.12
CA GLN A 94 -12.42 -2.91 -2.69
C GLN A 94 -12.63 -2.83 -4.19
N VAL A 95 -12.38 -3.97 -4.84
CA VAL A 95 -12.65 -4.14 -6.26
C VAL A 95 -14.06 -4.70 -6.44
N ILE A 96 -14.89 -4.03 -7.23
CA ILE A 96 -16.34 -4.30 -7.35
C ILE A 96 -16.66 -5.29 -8.48
N SER A 97 -15.69 -5.63 -9.33
CA SER A 97 -15.85 -6.57 -10.44
C SER A 97 -14.66 -7.52 -10.54
N GLU A 98 -14.96 -8.83 -10.56
CA GLU A 98 -13.99 -9.89 -10.88
C GLU A 98 -13.73 -10.02 -12.38
N GLU A 99 -14.40 -9.23 -13.23
CA GLU A 99 -14.07 -9.19 -14.66
C GLU A 99 -12.64 -8.65 -14.79
N GLN A 100 -11.70 -9.58 -14.90
CA GLN A 100 -10.38 -9.35 -15.43
C GLN A 100 -10.59 -8.81 -16.83
N HIS A 101 -10.72 -7.49 -16.94
CA HIS A 101 -10.48 -6.81 -18.21
C HIS A 101 -9.12 -7.29 -18.73
N ASP A 102 -8.92 -7.25 -20.04
CA ASP A 102 -7.66 -7.53 -20.75
C ASP A 102 -6.53 -6.57 -20.32
N LEU A 103 -6.27 -6.48 -19.02
CA LEU A 103 -5.21 -5.73 -18.40
C LEU A 103 -3.94 -6.55 -18.59
N GLU A 104 -2.89 -5.88 -19.01
CA GLU A 104 -1.57 -6.48 -19.04
C GLU A 104 -1.25 -7.07 -17.67
N THR A 105 -0.95 -8.36 -17.63
CA THR A 105 -0.57 -9.05 -16.41
C THR A 105 0.72 -8.42 -15.88
N VAL A 106 0.63 -7.77 -14.72
CA VAL A 106 1.82 -7.26 -14.04
C VAL A 106 2.54 -8.43 -13.37
N ASP A 107 3.85 -8.42 -13.44
CA ASP A 107 4.70 -9.42 -12.79
C ASP A 107 4.42 -9.45 -11.28
N GLU A 108 4.07 -10.63 -10.75
CA GLU A 108 3.79 -10.85 -9.33
C GLU A 108 4.96 -10.39 -8.44
N ARG A 109 6.20 -10.45 -8.96
CA ARG A 109 7.39 -9.97 -8.26
C ARG A 109 7.37 -8.44 -8.10
N ILE A 110 6.83 -7.70 -9.06
CA ILE A 110 6.62 -6.25 -8.96
C ILE A 110 5.52 -5.96 -7.93
N LEU A 111 4.39 -6.67 -7.99
CA LEU A 111 3.30 -6.50 -7.03
C LEU A 111 3.72 -6.87 -5.59
N ALA A 112 4.56 -7.89 -5.43
CA ALA A 112 5.20 -8.24 -4.16
C ALA A 112 6.03 -7.10 -3.60
N ARG A 113 6.94 -6.55 -4.41
CA ARG A 113 7.77 -5.41 -4.03
C ARG A 113 6.91 -4.20 -3.64
N ASP A 114 5.89 -3.88 -4.44
CA ASP A 114 5.01 -2.74 -4.19
C ASP A 114 4.22 -2.90 -2.87
N ARG A 115 3.66 -4.09 -2.60
CA ARG A 115 3.00 -4.39 -1.32
C ARG A 115 3.93 -4.19 -0.12
N ILE A 116 5.18 -4.64 -0.23
CA ILE A 116 6.17 -4.51 0.84
C ILE A 116 6.52 -3.04 1.05
N ALA A 117 6.79 -2.28 -0.01
CA ALA A 117 7.10 -0.86 0.07
C ALA A 117 5.95 -0.05 0.71
N VAL A 118 4.71 -0.34 0.30
CA VAL A 118 3.49 0.26 0.88
C VAL A 118 3.43 -0.01 2.39
N MET A 119 3.61 -1.26 2.81
CA MET A 119 3.56 -1.61 4.24
C MET A 119 4.67 -0.96 5.05
N LEU A 120 5.90 -0.93 4.54
CA LEU A 120 7.04 -0.34 5.25
C LEU A 120 6.93 1.18 5.38
N GLN A 121 6.42 1.86 4.34
CA GLN A 121 6.17 3.30 4.42
C GLN A 121 5.00 3.63 5.34
N ALA A 122 3.92 2.84 5.31
CA ALA A 122 2.78 3.05 6.19
C ALA A 122 3.16 2.87 7.67
N PHE A 123 4.07 1.93 7.94
CA PHE A 123 4.48 1.52 9.28
C PHE A 123 6.01 1.41 9.42
N PRO A 124 6.73 2.55 9.45
CA PRO A 124 8.18 2.53 9.62
C PRO A 124 8.55 1.89 10.96
N SER A 125 9.45 0.90 10.90
CA SER A 125 9.80 -0.05 11.98
C SER A 125 10.27 0.59 13.29
N VAL A 126 10.66 1.86 13.26
CA VAL A 126 11.21 2.57 14.42
C VAL A 126 10.11 3.20 15.31
N ASN A 127 8.87 3.31 14.81
CA ASN A 127 7.69 3.76 15.56
C ASN A 127 6.78 2.57 15.97
N ALA A 128 7.28 1.34 15.86
CA ALA A 128 6.50 0.11 15.89
C ALA A 128 5.78 -0.19 17.21
N GLU A 129 6.18 0.37 18.36
CA GLU A 129 5.51 0.06 19.64
C GLU A 129 4.09 0.61 19.71
N ILE A 130 3.85 1.87 19.29
CA ILE A 130 2.50 2.47 19.27
C ILE A 130 1.73 2.03 18.02
N ILE A 131 2.44 1.77 16.92
CA ILE A 131 1.86 1.29 15.65
C ILE A 131 1.45 -0.19 15.73
N GLY A 132 2.10 -0.99 16.58
CA GLY A 132 1.83 -2.42 16.72
C GLY A 132 0.40 -2.71 17.17
N GLU A 133 -0.13 -1.92 18.10
CA GLU A 133 -1.53 -2.05 18.54
C GLU A 133 -2.51 -1.73 17.39
N GLU A 134 -2.21 -0.72 16.57
CA GLU A 134 -3.04 -0.37 15.42
C GLU A 134 -2.93 -1.41 14.29
N ILE A 135 -1.75 -1.98 14.06
CA ILE A 135 -1.58 -3.12 13.16
C ILE A 135 -2.43 -4.29 13.65
N VAL A 136 -2.38 -4.59 14.96
CA VAL A 136 -3.16 -5.68 15.56
C VAL A 136 -4.67 -5.45 15.42
N ASP A 137 -5.13 -4.21 15.60
CA ASP A 137 -6.56 -3.87 15.60
C ASP A 137 -7.15 -3.74 14.19
N ARG A 138 -6.40 -3.16 13.22
CA ARG A 138 -6.94 -2.74 11.91
C ARG A 138 -6.30 -3.38 10.68
N PHE A 139 -5.07 -3.90 10.80
CA PHE A 139 -4.30 -4.37 9.64
C PHE A 139 -3.85 -5.83 9.76
N MET A 140 -4.18 -6.49 10.86
CA MET A 140 -3.68 -7.83 11.19
C MET A 140 -4.12 -8.86 10.16
N ASP A 141 -5.32 -8.72 9.60
CA ASP A 141 -5.82 -9.63 8.57
C ASP A 141 -5.02 -9.48 7.27
N ILE A 142 -4.69 -8.26 6.83
CA ILE A 142 -3.78 -8.03 5.70
C ILE A 142 -2.39 -8.57 5.98
N VAL A 143 -1.87 -8.32 7.18
CA VAL A 143 -0.54 -8.82 7.57
C VAL A 143 -0.49 -10.35 7.51
N LYS A 144 -1.48 -11.03 8.07
CA LYS A 144 -1.54 -12.50 8.12
C LYS A 144 -1.80 -13.14 6.77
N THR A 145 -2.67 -12.55 5.95
CA THR A 145 -3.12 -13.18 4.70
C THR A 145 -2.25 -12.81 3.51
N SER A 146 -1.64 -11.62 3.50
CA SER A 146 -0.87 -11.13 2.36
C SER A 146 0.62 -11.01 2.69
N ILE A 147 0.98 -10.30 3.76
CA ILE A 147 2.36 -9.86 3.98
C ILE A 147 3.25 -10.96 4.57
N LEU A 148 2.82 -11.65 5.62
CA LEU A 148 3.61 -12.71 6.24
C LEU A 148 3.86 -13.90 5.29
N PRO A 149 2.85 -14.39 4.53
CA PRO A 149 3.10 -15.41 3.51
C PRO A 149 4.07 -14.92 2.44
N LEU A 150 3.93 -13.67 1.99
CA LEU A 150 4.85 -13.09 1.02
C LEU A 150 6.28 -13.07 1.54
N LEU A 151 6.52 -12.52 2.74
CA LEU A 151 7.84 -12.48 3.37
C LEU A 151 8.43 -13.89 3.55
N SER A 152 7.61 -14.90 3.83
CA SER A 152 8.07 -16.29 3.96
C SER A 152 8.52 -16.93 2.63
N SER A 153 8.13 -16.34 1.50
CA SER A 153 8.45 -16.82 0.15
C SER A 153 9.62 -16.09 -0.50
N LEU A 154 10.11 -15.00 0.09
CA LEU A 154 11.19 -14.20 -0.48
C LEU A 154 12.53 -14.93 -0.41
N THR A 155 13.33 -14.77 -1.45
CA THR A 155 14.73 -15.21 -1.43
C THR A 155 15.61 -14.17 -0.74
N VAL A 156 16.82 -14.57 -0.34
CA VAL A 156 17.82 -13.63 0.20
C VAL A 156 18.12 -12.51 -0.81
N ALA A 157 18.17 -12.84 -2.11
CA ALA A 157 18.39 -11.86 -3.16
C ALA A 157 17.24 -10.85 -3.28
N ASP A 158 15.98 -11.28 -3.06
CA ASP A 158 14.84 -10.35 -3.04
C ASP A 158 14.91 -9.39 -1.84
N ILE A 159 15.35 -9.89 -0.68
CA ILE A 159 15.54 -9.07 0.51
C ILE A 159 16.66 -8.05 0.29
N GLU A 160 17.78 -8.49 -0.29
CA GLU A 160 18.91 -7.61 -0.60
C GLU A 160 18.53 -6.53 -1.63
N ASP A 161 17.77 -6.88 -2.66
CA ASP A 161 17.35 -5.97 -3.73
C ASP A 161 16.27 -4.97 -3.28
N TRP A 162 15.36 -5.37 -2.38
CA TRP A 162 14.16 -4.56 -2.08
C TRP A 162 14.20 -3.86 -0.73
N LEU A 163 14.87 -4.46 0.27
CA LEU A 163 14.75 -4.06 1.67
C LEU A 163 16.02 -3.43 2.23
N LEU A 164 17.17 -3.86 1.75
CA LEU A 164 18.43 -3.32 2.22
C LEU A 164 18.76 -2.03 1.48
N PRO A 165 19.17 -0.96 2.19
CA PRO A 165 19.72 0.20 1.51
C PRO A 165 20.94 -0.25 0.69
N GLU A 166 21.03 0.20 -0.56
CA GLU A 166 22.28 0.10 -1.32
C GLU A 166 23.37 0.72 -0.44
N ILE A 167 24.33 -0.08 0.01
CA ILE A 167 25.51 0.45 0.69
C ILE A 167 26.26 1.27 -0.36
N ARG A 168 25.97 2.56 -0.41
CA ARG A 168 26.78 3.53 -1.14
C ARG A 168 27.99 3.77 -0.25
N GLU A 169 29.08 3.07 -0.53
CA GLU A 169 30.39 3.44 -0.02
C GLU A 169 30.66 4.88 -0.51
N GLU A 170 30.62 5.84 0.40
CA GLU A 170 31.22 7.18 0.23
C GLU A 170 32.67 7.16 0.73
#